data_AF-A0A410YHY0-F1
#
_entry.id   AF-A0A410YHY0-F1
#
_cell.length_a   1.000
_cell.length_b   1.000
_cell.length_c   1.000
_cell.angle_alpha   90.00
_cell.angle_beta   90.00
_cell.angle_gamma   90.00
#
_symmetry.space_group_name_H-M   'P 1'
#
loop_
_entity.id
_entity.type
_entity.pdbx_description
1 polymer ?
#
loop_
_entity_poly.entity_id
_entity_poly.type
_entity_poly.pdbx_seq_one_letter_code
_entity_poly.pdbx_strand_id
1 'polypeptide(L)'
;MVDELVPEEKTGRHHPYLIALAGVIFLESAVLFAALAYLIFELGAETPQSYPSAIALTVLTAIAAVWVAVIGISTLRNQAWIRGAAVVWQVLQISVAIGSFQGVFARPDVGWLLLTPAIVVLVLLFTKPVLEATTRRDG
;
A
#
# COMPACT_ATOMS: atom_id res chain seq x y z
N MET A 1 -30.82 -2.91 46.86
CA MET A 1 -29.49 -3.41 46.49
C MET A 1 -29.68 -4.23 45.24
N VAL A 2 -29.83 -3.53 44.11
CA VAL A 2 -30.00 -4.16 42.79
C VAL A 2 -28.61 -4.02 42.17
N ASP A 3 -27.88 -5.12 42.13
CA ASP A 3 -26.65 -5.21 41.34
C ASP A 3 -27.08 -5.22 39.87
N GLU A 4 -27.26 -4.00 39.35
CA GLU A 4 -27.41 -3.79 37.92
C GLU A 4 -26.11 -4.22 37.27
N LEU A 5 -26.19 -5.36 36.56
CA LEU A 5 -25.13 -5.92 35.75
C LEU A 5 -24.65 -4.84 34.80
N VAL A 6 -23.57 -4.15 35.17
CA VAL A 6 -22.81 -3.31 34.25
C VAL A 6 -22.41 -4.24 33.11
N PRO A 7 -22.95 -4.08 31.89
CA PRO A 7 -22.50 -4.87 30.77
C PRO A 7 -21.01 -4.60 30.62
N GLU A 8 -20.19 -5.63 30.78
CA GLU A 8 -18.75 -5.57 30.49
C GLU A 8 -18.59 -4.93 29.12
N GLU A 9 -18.10 -3.70 29.13
CA GLU A 9 -17.78 -2.94 27.94
C GLU A 9 -16.73 -3.76 27.20
N LYS A 10 -17.15 -4.48 26.15
CA LYS A 10 -16.26 -5.31 25.34
C LYS A 10 -15.21 -4.39 24.76
N THR A 11 -14.05 -4.39 25.39
CA THR A 11 -12.86 -3.63 25.03
C THR A 11 -12.65 -3.82 23.53
N GLY A 12 -12.69 -2.72 22.79
CA GLY A 12 -12.75 -2.70 21.34
C GLY A 12 -11.68 -3.60 20.73
N ARG A 13 -12.11 -4.80 20.33
CA ARG A 13 -11.26 -5.78 19.66
C ARG A 13 -10.93 -5.17 18.29
N HIS A 14 -9.74 -4.59 18.14
CA HIS A 14 -9.28 -4.14 16.82
C HIS A 14 -9.39 -5.32 15.87
N HIS A 15 -10.22 -5.17 14.83
CA HIS A 15 -10.63 -6.28 13.98
C HIS A 15 -9.38 -6.84 13.28
N PRO A 16 -9.03 -8.14 13.41
CA PRO A 16 -7.76 -8.69 12.94
C PRO A 16 -7.48 -8.45 11.45
N TYR A 17 -8.53 -8.27 10.64
CA TYR A 17 -8.43 -7.93 9.22
C TYR A 17 -7.85 -6.54 8.94
N LEU A 18 -8.07 -5.55 9.83
CA LEU A 18 -7.48 -4.21 9.68
C LEU A 18 -5.97 -4.25 9.95
N ILE A 19 -5.54 -5.05 10.91
CA ILE A 19 -4.12 -5.26 11.23
C ILE A 19 -3.44 -5.99 10.07
N ALA A 20 -4.09 -7.00 9.49
CA ALA A 20 -3.59 -7.69 8.31
C ALA A 20 -3.46 -6.76 7.10
N LEU A 21 -4.51 -5.97 6.79
CA LEU A 21 -4.48 -4.99 5.71
C LEU A 21 -3.39 -3.93 5.91
N ALA A 22 -3.32 -3.34 7.10
CA ALA A 22 -2.28 -2.38 7.43
C ALA A 22 -0.89 -3.01 7.30
N GLY A 23 -0.71 -4.25 7.78
CA GLY A 23 0.55 -4.99 7.66
C GLY A 23 1.00 -5.16 6.21
N VAL A 24 0.08 -5.50 5.29
CA VAL A 24 0.40 -5.60 3.86
C VAL A 24 0.76 -4.23 3.27
N ILE A 25 0.01 -3.18 3.58
CA ILE A 25 0.29 -1.82 3.08
C ILE A 25 1.63 -1.30 3.62
N PHE A 26 1.96 -1.56 4.88
CA PHE A 26 3.26 -1.21 5.45
C PHE A 26 4.39 -1.99 4.80
N LEU A 27 4.18 -3.26 4.44
CA LEU A 27 5.16 -4.04 3.69
C LEU A 27 5.40 -3.44 2.30
N GLU A 28 4.35 -3.06 1.56
CA GLU A 28 4.48 -2.36 0.28
C GLU A 28 5.24 -1.04 0.45
N SER A 29 4.90 -0.27 1.47
CA SER A 29 5.61 0.97 1.80
C SER A 29 7.10 0.73 2.06
N ALA A 30 7.44 -0.31 2.83
CA ALA A 30 8.83 -0.68 3.10
C ALA A 30 9.60 -1.06 1.81
N VAL A 31 8.96 -1.79 0.90
CA VAL A 31 9.54 -2.14 -0.41
C VAL A 31 9.81 -0.87 -1.23
N LEU A 32 8.89 0.10 -1.24
CA LEU A 32 9.10 1.37 -1.94
C LEU A 32 10.22 2.19 -1.31
N PHE A 33 10.37 2.21 0.02
CA PHE A 33 11.49 2.87 0.67
C PHE A 33 12.83 2.18 0.36
N ALA A 34 12.87 0.85 0.29
CA ALA A 34 14.06 0.12 -0.14
C ALA A 34 14.42 0.44 -1.60
N ALA A 35 13.43 0.48 -2.50
CA ALA A 35 13.61 0.87 -3.88
C ALA A 35 14.10 2.34 -4.00
N LEU A 36 13.55 3.25 -3.20
CA LEU A 36 14.01 4.64 -3.13
C LEU A 36 15.48 4.73 -2.70
N ALA A 37 15.85 4.02 -1.63
CA ALA A 37 17.24 3.99 -1.16
C ALA A 37 18.19 3.44 -2.23
N TYR A 38 17.77 2.41 -2.95
CA TYR A 38 18.51 1.85 -4.08
C TYR A 38 18.68 2.87 -5.21
N LEU A 39 17.60 3.55 -5.63
CA LEU A 39 17.67 4.58 -6.68
C LEU A 39 18.57 5.77 -6.30
N ILE A 40 18.54 6.20 -5.03
CA ILE A 40 19.42 7.26 -4.51
C ILE A 40 20.88 6.79 -4.56
N PHE A 41 21.15 5.54 -4.20
CA PHE A 41 22.49 4.95 -4.29
C PHE A 41 22.97 4.90 -5.74
N GLU A 42 22.13 4.42 -6.66
CA GLU A 42 22.45 4.30 -8.10
C GLU A 42 22.77 5.67 -8.73
N LEU A 43 22.04 6.72 -8.35
CA LEU A 43 22.31 8.11 -8.77
C LEU A 43 23.71 8.63 -8.36
N GLY A 44 24.26 8.12 -7.26
CA GLY A 44 25.57 8.53 -6.75
C GLY A 44 26.71 7.59 -7.13
N ALA A 45 26.41 6.30 -7.36
CA ALA A 45 27.39 5.25 -7.58
C ALA A 45 27.58 4.90 -9.07
N GLU A 46 26.56 5.11 -9.90
CA GLU A 46 26.55 4.73 -11.32
C GLU A 46 26.27 5.93 -12.23
N THR A 47 26.59 5.81 -13.52
CA THR A 47 26.27 6.84 -14.53
C THR A 47 24.98 6.46 -15.25
N PRO A 48 23.85 7.14 -15.00
CA PRO A 48 22.59 6.84 -15.67
C PRO A 48 22.67 7.14 -17.16
N GLN A 49 21.98 6.35 -17.98
CA GLN A 49 21.82 6.66 -19.40
C GLN A 49 21.09 7.99 -19.64
N SER A 50 20.26 8.41 -18.68
CA SER A 50 19.52 9.67 -18.69
C SER A 50 19.31 10.16 -17.25
N TYR A 51 20.00 11.23 -16.86
CA TYR A 51 19.80 11.88 -15.56
C TYR A 51 18.35 12.38 -15.36
N PRO A 52 17.68 13.02 -16.35
CA PRO A 52 16.30 13.45 -16.17
C PRO A 52 15.35 12.29 -15.82
N SER A 53 15.49 11.14 -16.51
CA SER A 53 14.66 9.97 -16.26
C SER A 53 14.95 9.33 -14.90
N ALA A 54 16.22 9.24 -14.50
CA ALA A 54 16.63 8.71 -13.20
C ALA A 54 16.09 9.56 -12.04
N ILE A 55 16.21 10.88 -12.14
CA ILE A 55 15.69 11.82 -11.14
C ILE A 55 14.16 11.75 -11.09
N ALA A 56 13.48 11.73 -12.24
CA ALA A 56 12.03 11.63 -12.29
C ALA A 56 11.51 10.35 -11.62
N LEU A 57 12.13 9.20 -11.90
CA LEU A 57 11.79 7.92 -11.26
C LEU A 57 12.04 7.97 -9.74
N THR A 58 13.15 8.55 -9.31
CA THR A 58 13.49 8.67 -7.88
C THR A 58 12.47 9.51 -7.14
N VAL A 59 12.11 10.68 -7.68
CA VAL A 59 11.11 11.57 -7.07
C VAL A 59 9.72 10.91 -7.06
N LEU A 60 9.33 10.25 -8.16
CA LEU A 60 8.05 9.55 -8.24
C LEU A 60 7.97 8.42 -7.21
N THR A 61 9.03 7.63 -7.06
CA THR A 61 9.13 6.58 -6.04
C THR A 61 9.07 7.15 -4.63
N ALA A 62 9.70 8.30 -4.38
CA ALA A 62 9.63 8.96 -3.07
C ALA A 62 8.20 9.41 -2.72
N ILE A 63 7.50 10.03 -3.68
CA ILE A 63 6.10 10.42 -3.52
C ILE A 63 5.23 9.20 -3.24
N ALA A 64 5.42 8.13 -4.02
CA ALA A 64 4.71 6.87 -3.83
C ALA A 64 4.97 6.26 -2.43
N ALA A 65 6.22 6.18 -1.99
CA ALA A 65 6.58 5.62 -0.69
C ALA A 65 5.88 6.35 0.47
N VAL A 66 5.90 7.70 0.44
CA VAL A 66 5.23 8.54 1.43
C VAL A 66 3.72 8.38 1.36
N TRP A 67 3.12 8.36 0.17
CA TRP A 67 1.68 8.18 0.02
C TRP A 67 1.23 6.84 0.59
N VAL A 68 1.89 5.73 0.23
CA VAL A 68 1.54 4.40 0.74
C VAL A 68 1.72 4.32 2.25
N ALA A 69 2.75 4.96 2.82
CA ALA A 69 2.91 5.07 4.27
C ALA A 69 1.73 5.79 4.93
N VAL A 70 1.26 6.90 4.33
CA VAL A 70 0.08 7.65 4.79
C VAL A 70 -1.19 6.80 4.71
N ILE A 71 -1.36 5.98 3.66
CA ILE A 71 -2.48 5.03 3.55
C ILE A 71 -2.40 4.00 4.67
N GLY A 72 -1.21 3.45 4.96
CA GLY A 72 -1.00 2.48 6.05
C GLY A 72 -1.34 3.06 7.42
N ILE A 73 -0.82 4.25 7.74
CA ILE A 73 -1.13 4.97 8.99
C ILE A 73 -2.62 5.29 9.08
N SER A 74 -3.22 5.77 7.98
CA SER A 74 -4.65 6.08 7.97
C SER A 74 -5.49 4.83 8.16
N THR A 75 -5.05 3.66 7.67
CA THR A 75 -5.74 2.37 7.84
C THR A 75 -5.88 2.01 9.30
N LEU A 76 -4.83 2.25 10.09
CA LEU A 76 -4.88 2.10 11.54
C LEU A 76 -5.82 3.12 12.22
N ARG A 77 -6.11 4.25 11.57
CA ARG A 77 -7.00 5.31 12.06
C ARG A 77 -8.46 5.18 11.57
N ASN A 78 -8.81 4.10 10.87
CA ASN A 78 -10.18 3.83 10.37
C ASN A 78 -10.81 4.97 9.54
N GLN A 79 -10.04 5.66 8.70
CA GLN A 79 -10.57 6.74 7.86
C GLN A 79 -11.32 6.19 6.63
N ALA A 80 -12.51 6.71 6.32
CA ALA A 80 -13.36 6.19 5.22
C ALA A 80 -12.77 6.41 3.81
N TRP A 81 -11.92 7.44 3.61
CA TRP A 81 -11.34 7.79 2.32
C TRP A 81 -10.23 6.83 1.83
N ILE A 82 -9.75 5.94 2.70
CA ILE A 82 -8.60 5.06 2.45
C ILE A 82 -8.88 4.08 1.33
N ARG A 83 -10.12 3.61 1.20
CA ARG A 83 -10.49 2.62 0.18
C ARG A 83 -10.20 3.14 -1.22
N GLY A 84 -10.62 4.38 -1.50
CA GLY A 84 -10.36 5.04 -2.78
C GLY A 84 -8.86 5.20 -3.01
N ALA A 85 -8.12 5.66 -2.00
CA ALA A 85 -6.67 5.84 -2.10
C ALA A 85 -5.92 4.51 -2.35
N ALA A 86 -6.31 3.44 -1.66
CA ALA A 86 -5.74 2.11 -1.83
C ALA A 86 -6.04 1.55 -3.22
N VAL A 87 -7.27 1.69 -3.73
CA VAL A 87 -7.60 1.26 -5.11
C VAL A 87 -6.77 2.03 -6.13
N VAL A 88 -6.67 3.36 -5.99
CA VAL A 88 -5.85 4.20 -6.87
C VAL A 88 -4.39 3.73 -6.85
N TRP A 89 -3.83 3.49 -5.68
CA TRP A 89 -2.47 2.95 -5.54
C TRP A 89 -2.30 1.61 -6.28
N GLN A 90 -3.23 0.68 -6.11
CA GLN A 90 -3.14 -0.62 -6.75
C GLN A 90 -3.26 -0.54 -8.28
N VAL A 91 -4.10 0.34 -8.81
CA VAL A 91 -4.18 0.60 -10.25
C VAL A 91 -2.88 1.19 -10.80
N LEU A 92 -2.26 2.11 -10.06
CA LEU A 92 -0.94 2.65 -10.44
C LEU A 92 0.13 1.57 -10.42
N GLN A 93 0.17 0.72 -9.39
CA GLN A 93 1.13 -0.38 -9.27
C GLN A 93 0.97 -1.40 -10.40
N ILE A 94 -0.26 -1.77 -10.76
CA ILE A 94 -0.53 -2.64 -11.91
C ILE A 94 -0.07 -1.98 -13.22
N SER A 95 -0.28 -0.68 -13.38
CA SER A 95 0.16 0.05 -14.56
C SER A 95 1.70 0.00 -14.71
N VAL A 96 2.42 0.17 -13.61
CA VAL A 96 3.90 0.02 -13.57
C VAL A 96 4.32 -1.43 -13.85
N ALA A 97 3.61 -2.41 -13.30
CA ALA A 97 3.87 -3.83 -13.56
C ALA A 97 3.71 -4.18 -15.05
N ILE A 98 2.62 -3.72 -15.68
CA ILE A 98 2.39 -3.88 -17.12
C ILE A 98 3.49 -3.20 -17.92
N GLY A 99 3.89 -1.98 -17.56
CA GLY A 99 5.03 -1.28 -18.12
C GLY A 99 6.33 -2.10 -18.06
N SER A 100 6.53 -2.87 -16.99
CA SER A 100 7.72 -3.69 -16.78
C SER A 100 7.77 -4.94 -17.69
N PHE A 101 6.64 -5.39 -18.24
CA PHE A 101 6.60 -6.50 -19.20
C PHE A 101 6.90 -6.09 -20.65
N GLN A 102 6.94 -4.79 -20.93
CA GLN A 102 7.03 -4.27 -22.30
C GLN A 102 8.18 -3.26 -22.46
N GLY A 103 8.64 -3.08 -23.70
CA GLY A 103 9.72 -2.16 -24.05
C GLY A 103 11.10 -2.81 -24.13
N VAL A 104 12.10 -2.01 -24.54
CA VAL A 104 13.49 -2.46 -24.80
C VAL A 104 14.19 -2.94 -23.53
N PHE A 105 13.77 -2.43 -22.37
CA PHE A 105 14.29 -2.80 -21.04
C PHE A 105 13.27 -3.60 -20.23
N ALA A 106 12.41 -4.38 -20.88
CA ALA A 106 11.42 -5.20 -20.20
C ALA A 106 12.09 -6.13 -19.17
N ARG A 107 11.60 -6.10 -17.94
CA ARG A 107 12.03 -6.96 -16.83
C ARG A 107 10.82 -7.70 -16.29
N PRO A 108 10.47 -8.86 -16.87
CA PRO A 108 9.32 -9.65 -16.45
C PRO A 108 9.37 -10.02 -14.95
N ASP A 109 10.56 -10.24 -14.41
CA ASP A 109 10.77 -10.53 -13.00
C ASP A 109 10.23 -9.41 -12.09
N VAL A 110 10.49 -8.15 -12.46
CA VAL A 110 9.99 -6.96 -11.74
C VAL A 110 8.49 -6.81 -11.95
N GLY A 111 8.00 -7.07 -13.16
CA GLY A 111 6.57 -7.06 -13.48
C GLY A 111 5.78 -8.01 -12.58
N TRP A 112 6.23 -9.25 -12.42
CA TRP A 112 5.58 -10.22 -11.52
C TRP A 112 5.68 -9.81 -10.06
N LEU A 113 6.85 -9.33 -9.62
CA LEU A 113 7.07 -8.87 -8.24
C LEU A 113 6.14 -7.70 -7.86
N LEU A 114 5.79 -6.83 -8.80
CA LEU A 114 4.84 -5.74 -8.59
C LEU A 114 3.38 -6.18 -8.74
N LEU A 115 3.09 -7.05 -9.71
CA LEU A 115 1.72 -7.48 -10.04
C LEU A 115 1.11 -8.36 -8.95
N THR A 116 1.87 -9.32 -8.42
CA THR A 116 1.40 -10.27 -7.41
C THR A 116 0.87 -9.57 -6.14
N PRO A 117 1.63 -8.69 -5.46
CA PRO A 117 1.12 -7.99 -4.28
C PRO A 117 -0.07 -7.11 -4.64
N ALA A 118 -0.10 -6.50 -5.83
CA ALA A 118 -1.20 -5.63 -6.21
C ALA A 118 -2.53 -6.36 -6.35
N ILE A 119 -2.49 -7.54 -6.97
CA ILE A 119 -3.66 -8.42 -7.07
C ILE A 119 -4.09 -8.89 -5.68
N VAL A 120 -3.14 -9.30 -4.83
CA VAL A 120 -3.43 -9.75 -3.46
C VAL A 120 -4.12 -8.65 -2.65
N VAL A 121 -3.62 -7.41 -2.68
CA VAL A 121 -4.22 -6.30 -1.96
C VAL A 121 -5.60 -5.96 -2.52
N LEU A 122 -5.77 -5.92 -3.85
CA LEU A 122 -7.09 -5.69 -4.45
C LEU A 122 -8.10 -6.74 -4.02
N VAL A 123 -7.76 -8.02 -4.11
CA VAL A 123 -8.63 -9.12 -3.69
C VAL A 123 -8.99 -8.98 -2.21
N LEU A 124 -7.99 -8.73 -1.35
CA LEU A 124 -8.21 -8.51 0.09
C LEU A 124 -9.13 -7.31 0.34
N LEU A 125 -8.93 -6.21 -0.36
CA LEU A 125 -9.73 -4.98 -0.22
C LEU A 125 -11.21 -5.21 -0.54
N PHE A 126 -11.51 -6.10 -1.48
CA PHE A 126 -12.87 -6.47 -1.87
C PHE A 126 -13.43 -7.70 -1.13
N THR A 127 -12.66 -8.31 -0.21
CA THR A 127 -13.16 -9.43 0.58
C THR A 127 -14.12 -8.91 1.66
N LYS A 128 -15.23 -9.62 1.90
CA LYS A 128 -16.28 -9.26 2.88
C LYS A 128 -15.78 -8.74 4.23
N PRO A 129 -14.75 -9.32 4.87
CA PRO A 129 -14.28 -8.85 6.18
C PRO A 129 -13.65 -7.45 6.14
N VAL A 130 -13.02 -7.07 5.03
CA VAL A 130 -12.46 -5.72 4.84
C VAL A 130 -13.56 -4.75 4.41
N LEU A 131 -14.53 -5.21 3.62
CA LEU A 131 -15.74 -4.45 3.30
C LEU A 131 -16.50 -4.08 4.59
N GLU A 132 -16.76 -5.04 5.47
CA GLU A 132 -17.49 -4.82 6.72
C GLU A 132 -16.71 -3.91 7.69
N ALA A 133 -15.39 -4.04 7.74
CA ALA A 133 -14.53 -3.19 8.58
C ALA A 133 -14.40 -1.75 8.07
N THR A 134 -14.54 -1.51 6.77
CA THR A 134 -14.38 -0.17 6.17
C THR A 134 -15.71 0.50 5.78
N THR A 135 -16.84 -0.21 5.84
CA THR A 135 -18.17 0.33 5.48
C THR A 135 -19.02 0.71 6.70
N ARG A 136 -18.58 0.45 7.94
CA ARG A 136 -19.38 0.78 9.13
C ARG A 136 -19.01 2.11 9.78
N ARG A 137 -19.60 3.21 9.29
CA ARG A 137 -19.92 4.38 10.13
C ARG A 137 -20.92 5.37 9.52
N ASP A 138 -22.02 4.89 8.95
CA ASP A 138 -23.23 5.70 8.77
C ASP A 138 -24.41 4.97 9.43
N GLY A 139 -24.80 5.45 10.60
CA GLY A 139 -25.84 4.91 11.47
C GLY A 139 -25.80 5.59 12.83
#